data_AF-A0A819XM01-F1
#
_entry.id   AF-A0A819XM01-F1
#
_cell.length_a   1.000
_cell.length_b   1.000
_cell.length_c   1.000
_cell.angle_alpha   90.00
_cell.angle_beta   90.00
_cell.angle_gamma   90.00
#
_symmetry.space_group_name_H-M   'P 1'
#
loop_
_entity.id
_entity.type
_entity.pdbx_description
1 polymer ?
#
loop_
_entity_poly.entity_id
_entity_poly.type
_entity_poly.pdbx_seq_one_letter_code
_entity_poly.pdbx_strand_id
1 'polypeptide(L)'
;MLQPKKKSVFQTLEIQFKNLSLMNNKDSFVLDRATTCSNWFRLWSSFGFNEYQWLSRAVKVEEYTQKLLDNKILIYKEQLIKRRQLIKQLLDDYKDLLERTGLSSSIDTSVFDGLKLKEQEIYIDREMQELLVHEGQLIHLRNELENQEKYLCTLLNTASIEFDQNLSISLVEINKKMQDHVKMLSDLKNLRLIQVSTYYLKLKEYSEQLEWTPSSPKSTVQYLLLEQFDRCLTADCLNEIESIIHQLENQIEIQKTRFLKLHNQLHHLYQCLKKDPNKDYCLAFKTGSEHINEFIIRQLEHEIACCREERMKNGKEYCHSIHQQIIDLLEKAHVGDDERVIINKLDFENLSLDLFDAYDIELERISQLYKKRQPVLDAYNKWLSFWNEFVAFIKASTNPGRFHIRGYNAEIEGRQRKKFHRDLPIIEQEFLNILCEHNDPLFMYDNVPIRQKFDEAHQQVPSIAMPL
;
A
#
# COMPACT_ATOMS: atom_id res chain seq x y z
N MET A 1 -68.00 12.84 91.98
CA MET A 1 -66.62 12.52 91.58
C MET A 1 -66.50 12.57 90.06
N LEU A 2 -66.05 13.70 89.51
CA LEU A 2 -65.78 13.87 88.08
C LEU A 2 -64.28 14.13 87.90
N GLN A 3 -63.70 13.28 87.05
CA GLN A 3 -62.29 13.01 86.77
C GLN A 3 -61.31 14.22 86.78
N PRO A 4 -60.11 14.07 87.39
CA PRO A 4 -59.07 15.11 87.45
C PRO A 4 -58.50 15.52 86.07
N LYS A 5 -58.70 14.71 85.01
CA LYS A 5 -58.29 15.03 83.64
C LYS A 5 -59.01 16.23 83.01
N LYS A 6 -60.27 16.52 83.39
CA LYS A 6 -61.03 17.66 82.82
C LYS A 6 -60.67 19.02 83.43
N LYS A 7 -60.23 19.04 84.70
CA LYS A 7 -59.71 20.26 85.36
C LYS A 7 -58.33 20.66 84.84
N SER A 8 -57.50 19.68 84.49
CA SER A 8 -56.20 19.90 83.83
C SER A 8 -56.36 20.56 82.46
N VAL A 9 -57.29 20.10 81.61
CA VAL A 9 -57.56 20.70 80.29
C VAL A 9 -58.06 22.15 80.43
N PHE A 10 -58.84 22.45 81.47
CA PHE A 10 -59.33 23.80 81.74
C PHE A 10 -58.19 24.77 82.08
N GLN A 11 -57.26 24.36 82.94
CA GLN A 11 -56.08 25.16 83.27
C GLN A 11 -55.13 25.29 82.07
N THR A 12 -54.97 24.24 81.26
CA THR A 12 -54.13 24.28 80.06
C THR A 12 -54.71 25.20 78.98
N LEU A 13 -56.03 25.15 78.75
CA LEU A 13 -56.70 26.06 77.80
C LEU A 13 -56.69 27.50 78.31
N GLU A 14 -56.95 27.75 79.60
CA GLU A 14 -56.90 29.11 80.15
C GLU A 14 -55.49 29.72 80.10
N ILE A 15 -54.45 28.91 80.33
CA ILE A 15 -53.04 29.30 80.17
C ILE A 15 -52.70 29.53 78.70
N GLN A 16 -53.17 28.67 77.78
CA GLN A 16 -52.98 28.87 76.33
C GLN A 16 -53.68 30.13 75.83
N PHE A 17 -54.90 30.43 76.29
CA PHE A 17 -55.63 31.63 75.94
C PHE A 17 -55.00 32.91 76.51
N LYS A 18 -54.48 32.89 77.75
CA LYS A 18 -53.71 34.02 78.32
C LYS A 18 -52.39 34.23 77.57
N ASN A 19 -51.68 33.16 77.23
CA ASN A 19 -50.41 33.25 76.48
C ASN A 19 -50.61 33.70 75.02
N LEU A 20 -51.73 33.37 74.38
CA LEU A 20 -52.08 33.84 73.03
C LEU A 20 -52.34 35.37 72.99
N SER A 21 -52.82 35.96 74.08
CA SER A 21 -52.98 37.42 74.20
C SER A 21 -51.67 38.19 74.39
N LEU A 22 -50.57 37.48 74.71
CA LEU A 22 -49.24 38.04 74.96
C LEU A 22 -48.29 37.89 73.76
N MET A 23 -48.67 37.21 72.68
CA MET A 23 -47.81 37.04 71.51
C MET A 23 -47.90 38.23 70.55
N ASN A 24 -46.74 38.88 70.35
CA ASN A 24 -46.55 40.03 69.46
C ASN A 24 -47.07 39.79 68.03
N ASN A 25 -48.12 40.52 67.64
CA ASN A 25 -48.43 41.21 66.37
C ASN A 25 -47.83 40.77 64.99
N LYS A 26 -47.41 39.52 64.77
CA LYS A 26 -46.96 39.09 63.42
C LYS A 26 -47.78 37.99 62.75
N ASP A 27 -48.62 37.26 63.49
CA ASP A 27 -49.42 36.18 62.89
C ASP A 27 -50.91 36.55 62.89
N SER A 28 -51.38 37.15 61.78
CA SER A 28 -52.78 37.56 61.61
C SER A 28 -53.76 36.41 61.84
N PHE A 29 -53.38 35.18 61.47
CA PHE A 29 -54.18 33.97 61.68
C PHE A 29 -54.40 33.66 63.17
N VAL A 30 -53.38 33.85 64.00
CA VAL A 30 -53.45 33.58 65.45
C VAL A 30 -54.31 34.64 66.13
N LEU A 31 -54.17 35.90 65.70
CA LEU A 31 -54.96 37.02 66.17
C LEU A 31 -56.44 36.88 65.75
N ASP A 32 -56.72 36.53 64.50
CA ASP A 32 -58.07 36.28 63.98
C ASP A 32 -58.75 35.11 64.68
N ARG A 33 -58.00 34.06 65.02
CA ARG A 33 -58.52 32.93 65.80
C ARG A 33 -58.87 33.37 67.22
N ALA A 34 -58.03 34.17 67.87
CA ALA A 34 -58.29 34.69 69.22
C ALA A 34 -59.49 35.65 69.28
N THR A 35 -59.64 36.53 68.27
CA THR A 35 -60.80 37.43 68.17
C THR A 35 -62.08 36.65 67.86
N THR A 36 -62.04 35.66 66.97
CA THR A 36 -63.18 34.79 66.64
C THR A 36 -63.64 33.98 67.85
N CYS A 37 -62.71 33.39 68.61
CA CYS A 37 -63.03 32.70 69.86
C CYS A 37 -63.66 33.67 70.88
N SER A 38 -63.11 34.88 71.03
CA SER A 38 -63.66 35.91 71.93
C SER A 38 -65.09 36.32 71.54
N ASN A 39 -65.37 36.44 70.24
CA ASN A 39 -66.70 36.75 69.73
C ASN A 39 -67.69 35.60 69.96
N TRP A 40 -67.27 34.34 69.81
CA TRP A 40 -68.11 33.18 70.14
C TRP A 40 -68.43 33.10 71.63
N PHE A 41 -67.46 33.36 72.51
CA PHE A 41 -67.72 33.41 73.95
C PHE A 41 -68.74 34.50 74.30
N ARG A 42 -68.61 35.71 73.75
CA ARG A 42 -69.60 36.80 73.93
C ARG A 42 -71.00 36.39 73.46
N LEU A 43 -71.11 35.77 72.29
CA LEU A 43 -72.39 35.26 71.77
C LEU A 43 -72.96 34.18 72.69
N TRP A 44 -72.19 33.18 73.08
CA TRP A 44 -72.67 32.11 73.95
C TRP A 44 -73.07 32.58 75.36
N SER A 45 -72.43 33.62 75.89
CA SER A 45 -72.84 34.29 77.12
C SER A 45 -74.19 35.01 76.95
N SER A 46 -74.42 35.66 75.80
CA SER A 46 -75.71 36.34 75.53
C SER A 46 -76.90 35.38 75.37
N PHE A 47 -76.67 34.12 74.97
CA PHE A 47 -77.70 33.08 74.87
C PHE A 47 -77.95 32.32 76.19
N GLY A 48 -77.15 32.56 77.24
CA GLY A 48 -77.34 31.92 78.55
C GLY A 48 -76.86 30.46 78.65
N PHE A 49 -75.95 30.01 77.78
CA PHE A 49 -75.35 28.68 77.90
C PHE A 49 -74.43 28.59 79.12
N ASN A 50 -74.34 27.41 79.74
CA ASN A 50 -73.45 27.19 80.87
C ASN A 50 -72.01 26.84 80.41
N GLU A 51 -71.06 26.97 81.33
CA GLU A 51 -69.62 26.78 81.07
C GLU A 51 -69.29 25.39 80.50
N TYR A 52 -70.01 24.35 80.94
CA TYR A 52 -69.88 22.99 80.40
C TYR A 52 -70.26 22.90 78.92
N GLN A 53 -71.31 23.61 78.50
CA GLN A 53 -71.75 23.68 77.11
C GLN A 53 -70.81 24.54 76.24
N TRP A 54 -70.17 25.57 76.80
CA TRP A 54 -69.12 26.33 76.11
C TRP A 54 -67.90 25.44 75.83
N LEU A 55 -67.41 24.75 76.85
CA LEU A 55 -66.29 23.80 76.73
C LEU A 55 -66.58 22.70 75.71
N SER A 56 -67.77 22.09 75.77
CA SER A 56 -68.12 21.01 74.83
C SER A 56 -68.15 21.49 73.37
N ARG A 57 -68.58 22.74 73.11
CA ARG A 57 -68.57 23.32 71.77
C ARG A 57 -67.17 23.76 71.33
N ALA A 58 -66.39 24.34 72.23
CA ALA A 58 -65.00 24.72 71.96
C ALA A 58 -64.12 23.51 71.62
N VAL A 59 -64.25 22.41 72.38
CA VAL A 59 -63.56 21.14 72.10
C VAL A 59 -63.94 20.58 70.74
N LYS A 60 -65.23 20.65 70.34
CA LYS A 60 -65.64 20.23 68.99
C LYS A 60 -64.99 21.08 67.90
N VAL A 61 -64.92 22.40 68.07
CA VAL A 61 -64.24 23.26 67.08
C VAL A 61 -62.75 22.93 67.02
N GLU A 62 -62.09 22.74 68.17
CA GLU A 62 -60.70 22.33 68.23
C GLU A 62 -60.47 21.01 67.50
N GLU A 63 -61.30 20.00 67.75
CA GLU A 63 -61.28 18.71 67.03
C GLU A 63 -61.43 18.88 65.51
N TYR A 64 -62.34 19.74 65.04
CA TYR A 64 -62.50 20.01 63.61
C TYR A 64 -61.27 20.74 63.03
N THR A 65 -60.73 21.73 63.73
CA THR A 65 -59.52 22.43 63.28
C THR A 65 -58.31 21.51 63.24
N GLN A 66 -58.17 20.62 64.23
CA GLN A 66 -57.09 19.66 64.30
C GLN A 66 -57.18 18.66 63.15
N LYS A 67 -58.38 18.12 62.87
CA LYS A 67 -58.59 17.23 61.71
C LYS A 67 -58.25 17.92 60.38
N LEU A 68 -58.59 19.19 60.21
CA LEU A 68 -58.23 19.94 59.00
C LEU A 68 -56.72 20.17 58.88
N LEU A 69 -56.04 20.50 59.98
CA LEU A 69 -54.59 20.67 60.01
C LEU A 69 -53.86 19.35 59.75
N ASP A 70 -54.28 18.25 60.40
CA ASP A 70 -53.71 16.92 60.22
C ASP A 70 -53.86 16.45 58.77
N ASN A 71 -55.02 16.66 58.15
CA ASN A 71 -55.24 16.39 56.72
C ASN A 71 -54.31 17.22 55.83
N LYS A 72 -54.13 18.52 56.12
CA LYS A 72 -53.19 19.37 55.36
C LYS A 72 -51.75 18.92 55.52
N ILE A 73 -51.33 18.54 56.74
CA ILE A 73 -49.99 18.00 57.01
C ILE A 73 -49.77 16.69 56.25
N LEU A 74 -50.76 15.80 56.21
CA LEU A 74 -50.70 14.55 55.47
C LEU A 74 -50.47 14.78 53.97
N ILE A 75 -51.24 15.70 53.36
CA ILE A 75 -51.09 16.07 51.95
C ILE A 75 -49.67 16.57 51.67
N TYR A 76 -49.10 17.42 52.53
CA TYR A 76 -47.73 17.92 52.35
C TYR A 76 -46.67 16.82 52.52
N LYS A 77 -46.88 15.87 53.44
CA LYS A 77 -45.98 14.70 53.59
C LYS A 77 -45.98 13.83 52.33
N GLU A 78 -47.15 13.55 51.76
CA GLU A 78 -47.25 12.81 50.50
C GLU A 78 -46.56 13.54 49.34
N GLN A 79 -46.74 14.86 49.24
CA GLN A 79 -46.05 15.68 48.22
C GLN A 79 -44.52 15.65 48.38
N LEU A 80 -44.01 15.65 49.62
CA LEU A 80 -42.57 15.52 49.89
C LEU A 80 -42.03 14.15 49.44
N ILE A 81 -42.75 13.06 49.69
CA ILE A 81 -42.35 11.72 49.24
C ILE A 81 -42.31 11.66 47.72
N LYS A 82 -43.37 12.14 47.05
CA LYS A 82 -43.44 12.18 45.58
C LYS A 82 -42.28 12.97 44.97
N ARG A 83 -41.93 14.14 45.53
CA ARG A 83 -40.78 14.93 45.07
C ARG A 83 -39.45 14.21 45.24
N ARG A 84 -39.24 13.52 46.37
CA ARG A 84 -38.01 12.71 46.57
C ARG A 84 -37.91 11.56 45.58
N GLN A 85 -39.03 10.94 45.22
CA GLN A 85 -39.06 9.89 44.19
C GLN A 85 -38.73 10.46 42.81
N LEU A 86 -39.29 11.63 42.45
CA LEU A 86 -38.98 12.31 41.20
C LEU A 86 -37.49 12.62 41.06
N ILE A 87 -36.86 13.18 42.10
CA ILE A 87 -35.41 13.47 42.08
C ILE A 87 -34.58 12.21 41.86
N LYS A 88 -34.97 11.08 42.49
CA LYS A 88 -34.28 9.79 42.25
C LYS A 88 -34.42 9.33 40.80
N GLN A 89 -35.62 9.43 40.24
CA GLN A 89 -35.87 9.07 38.83
C GLN A 89 -35.02 9.93 37.89
N LEU A 90 -34.99 11.25 38.08
CA LEU A 90 -34.16 12.14 37.27
C LEU A 90 -32.67 11.81 37.35
N LEU A 91 -32.17 11.41 38.53
CA LEU A 91 -30.78 10.99 38.70
C LEU A 91 -30.48 9.66 38.01
N ASP A 92 -31.43 8.72 38.00
CA ASP A 92 -31.26 7.45 37.31
C ASP A 92 -31.35 7.64 35.79
N ASP A 93 -32.30 8.43 35.29
CA ASP A 93 -32.40 8.84 33.87
C ASP A 93 -31.11 9.52 33.39
N TYR A 94 -30.51 10.38 34.23
CA TYR A 94 -29.23 11.02 33.93
C TYR A 94 -28.07 10.03 33.83
N LYS A 95 -28.01 9.01 34.70
CA LYS A 95 -26.98 7.96 34.63
C LYS A 95 -27.13 7.12 33.36
N ASP A 96 -28.36 6.72 33.03
CA ASP A 96 -28.62 5.95 31.80
C ASP A 96 -28.19 6.76 30.55
N LEU A 97 -28.43 8.07 30.57
CA LEU A 97 -28.00 8.96 29.49
C LEU A 97 -26.47 9.12 29.43
N LEU A 98 -25.80 9.18 30.58
CA LEU A 98 -24.33 9.16 30.65
C LEU A 98 -23.73 7.87 30.11
N GLU A 99 -24.26 6.70 30.50
CA GLU A 99 -23.77 5.41 30.00
C GLU A 99 -23.95 5.30 28.48
N ARG A 100 -25.09 5.75 27.96
CA ARG A 100 -25.37 5.76 26.52
C ARG A 100 -24.48 6.72 25.74
N THR A 101 -24.21 7.91 26.28
CA THR A 101 -23.33 8.90 25.63
C THR A 101 -21.86 8.53 25.78
N GLY A 102 -21.45 7.92 26.89
CA GLY A 102 -20.05 7.63 27.22
C GLY A 102 -19.27 8.85 27.72
N LEU A 103 -19.96 9.91 28.13
CA LEU A 103 -19.33 11.13 28.65
C LEU A 103 -18.94 10.94 30.11
N SER A 104 -17.82 11.55 30.52
CA SER A 104 -17.29 11.48 31.88
C SER A 104 -17.86 12.54 32.83
N SER A 105 -18.86 13.32 32.38
CA SER A 105 -19.55 14.28 33.23
C SER A 105 -20.31 13.54 34.32
N SER A 106 -20.21 13.99 35.57
CA SER A 106 -20.99 13.41 36.67
C SER A 106 -21.60 14.55 37.48
N ILE A 107 -22.87 14.41 37.84
CA ILE A 107 -23.53 15.34 38.75
C ILE A 107 -22.84 15.25 40.10
N ASP A 108 -22.29 16.38 40.55
CA ASP A 108 -21.76 16.50 41.90
C ASP A 108 -22.90 16.53 42.92
N THR A 109 -23.24 15.35 43.44
CA THR A 109 -24.27 15.18 44.47
C THR A 109 -23.90 15.83 45.81
N SER A 110 -22.64 16.22 46.03
CA SER A 110 -22.24 16.91 47.27
C SER A 110 -22.87 18.31 47.38
N VAL A 111 -23.24 18.91 46.24
CA VAL A 111 -23.95 20.20 46.16
C VAL A 111 -25.36 20.11 46.78
N PHE A 112 -25.91 18.89 46.93
CA PHE A 112 -27.26 18.69 47.44
C PHE A 112 -27.41 18.94 48.95
N ASP A 113 -26.34 18.82 49.74
CA ASP A 113 -26.38 18.91 51.21
C ASP A 113 -26.81 20.30 51.72
N GLY A 114 -26.79 21.33 50.86
CA GLY A 114 -27.25 22.69 51.18
C GLY A 114 -28.54 23.14 50.47
N LEU A 115 -29.10 22.33 49.56
CA LEU A 115 -30.19 22.76 48.68
C LEU A 115 -31.56 22.23 49.12
N LYS A 116 -32.61 23.03 48.93
CA LYS A 116 -34.00 22.56 49.08
C LYS A 116 -34.37 21.64 47.92
N LEU A 117 -35.34 20.75 48.12
CA LEU A 117 -35.79 19.79 47.10
C LEU A 117 -36.12 20.44 45.74
N LYS A 118 -36.72 21.64 45.72
CA LYS A 118 -37.05 22.31 44.46
C LYS A 118 -35.81 22.87 43.75
N GLU A 119 -34.79 23.27 44.51
CA GLU A 119 -33.51 23.75 43.98
C GLU A 119 -32.68 22.58 43.43
N GLN A 120 -32.73 21.42 44.10
CA GLN A 120 -32.12 20.17 43.61
C GLN A 120 -32.74 19.73 42.26
N GLU A 121 -34.07 19.79 42.13
CA GLU A 121 -34.78 19.50 40.88
C GLU A 121 -34.31 20.42 39.74
N ILE A 122 -34.28 21.74 39.97
CA ILE A 122 -33.83 22.72 38.97
C ILE A 122 -32.37 22.48 38.55
N TYR A 123 -31.51 22.11 39.51
CA TYR A 123 -30.12 21.79 39.22
C TYR A 123 -30.00 20.58 38.30
N ILE A 124 -30.65 19.46 38.65
CA ILE A 124 -30.60 18.23 37.84
C ILE A 124 -31.19 18.48 36.45
N ASP A 125 -32.31 19.21 36.35
CA ASP A 125 -32.91 19.56 35.06
C ASP A 125 -31.93 20.34 34.17
N ARG A 126 -31.18 21.30 34.73
CA ARG A 126 -30.19 22.05 33.98
C ARG A 126 -29.07 21.14 33.43
N GLU A 127 -28.47 20.33 34.29
CA GLU A 127 -27.39 19.41 33.89
C GLU A 127 -27.89 18.36 32.87
N MET A 128 -29.13 17.90 33.01
CA MET A 128 -29.76 17.00 32.05
C MET A 128 -29.97 17.67 30.68
N GLN A 129 -30.40 18.93 30.64
CA GLN A 129 -30.53 19.68 29.38
C GLN A 129 -29.17 19.85 28.68
N GLU A 130 -28.11 20.14 29.43
CA GLU A 130 -26.75 20.23 28.87
C GLU A 130 -26.30 18.89 28.28
N LEU A 131 -26.56 17.78 28.98
CA LEU A 131 -26.21 16.44 28.49
C LEU A 131 -27.01 16.04 27.25
N LEU A 132 -28.30 16.40 27.18
CA LEU A 132 -29.16 16.19 25.99
C LEU A 132 -28.64 16.97 24.77
N VAL A 133 -28.12 18.19 24.98
CA VAL A 133 -27.49 18.96 23.90
C VAL A 133 -26.24 18.25 23.38
N HIS A 134 -25.38 17.75 24.27
CA HIS A 134 -24.20 16.99 23.88
C HIS A 134 -24.55 15.68 23.17
N GLU A 135 -25.58 14.98 23.62
CA GLU A 135 -26.10 13.80 22.93
C GLU A 135 -26.55 14.14 21.51
N GLY A 136 -27.31 15.23 21.32
CA GLY A 136 -27.73 15.70 20.01
C GLY A 136 -26.55 15.98 19.07
N GLN A 137 -25.46 16.56 19.60
CA GLN A 137 -24.22 16.78 18.84
C GLN A 137 -23.56 15.44 18.45
N LEU A 138 -23.50 14.46 19.36
CA LEU A 138 -22.95 13.14 19.09
C LEU A 138 -23.76 12.40 18.02
N ILE A 139 -25.09 12.48 18.06
CA ILE A 139 -25.98 11.88 17.05
C ILE A 139 -25.80 12.58 15.70
N HIS A 140 -25.70 13.91 15.68
CA HIS A 140 -25.45 14.66 14.45
C HIS A 140 -24.13 14.23 13.80
N LEU A 141 -23.04 14.20 14.59
CA LEU A 141 -21.73 13.74 14.14
C LEU A 141 -21.79 12.31 13.58
N ARG A 142 -22.53 11.42 14.26
CA ARG A 142 -22.74 10.04 13.80
C ARG A 142 -23.38 10.01 12.42
N ASN A 143 -24.45 10.76 12.21
CA ASN A 143 -25.15 10.80 10.92
C ASN A 143 -24.26 11.34 9.80
N GLU A 144 -23.43 12.35 10.08
CA GLU A 144 -22.44 12.86 9.12
C GLU A 144 -21.40 11.79 8.76
N LEU A 145 -20.87 11.07 9.75
CA LEU A 145 -19.91 9.99 9.54
C LEU A 145 -20.53 8.83 8.76
N GLU A 146 -21.77 8.44 9.06
CA GLU A 146 -22.48 7.37 8.34
C GLU A 146 -22.70 7.75 6.86
N ASN A 147 -23.00 9.01 6.58
CA ASN A 147 -23.15 9.48 5.20
C ASN A 147 -21.82 9.50 4.45
N GLN A 148 -20.75 9.96 5.10
CA GLN A 148 -19.40 9.96 4.52
C GLN A 148 -18.91 8.53 4.26
N GLU A 149 -19.11 7.62 5.22
CA GLU A 149 -18.76 6.22 5.08
C GLU A 149 -19.53 5.57 3.92
N LYS A 150 -20.86 5.72 3.87
CA LYS A 150 -21.68 5.16 2.77
C LYS A 150 -21.21 5.65 1.40
N TYR A 151 -20.88 6.94 1.28
CA TYR A 151 -20.31 7.48 0.05
C TYR A 151 -18.96 6.84 -0.30
N LEU A 152 -18.04 6.71 0.65
CA LEU A 152 -16.73 6.11 0.39
C LEU A 152 -16.83 4.62 0.09
N CYS A 153 -17.66 3.87 0.82
CA CYS A 153 -17.87 2.44 0.59
C CYS A 153 -18.49 2.15 -0.78
N THR A 154 -19.46 2.97 -1.21
CA THR A 154 -20.05 2.84 -2.55
C THR A 154 -19.05 3.17 -3.66
N LEU A 155 -18.23 4.20 -3.46
CA LEU A 155 -17.18 4.59 -4.42
C LEU A 155 -16.07 3.53 -4.56
N LEU A 156 -15.65 2.94 -3.43
CA LEU A 156 -14.52 2.01 -3.37
C LEU A 156 -14.94 0.53 -3.52
N ASN A 157 -16.25 0.28 -3.54
CA ASN A 157 -16.87 -1.05 -3.47
C ASN A 157 -16.37 -1.88 -2.26
N THR A 158 -16.41 -1.27 -1.07
CA THR A 158 -16.00 -1.89 0.20
C THR A 158 -17.19 -2.09 1.14
N ALA A 159 -17.08 -3.05 2.06
CA ALA A 159 -18.09 -3.27 3.09
C ALA A 159 -18.11 -2.11 4.10
N SER A 160 -19.30 -1.80 4.61
CA SER A 160 -19.47 -0.86 5.73
C SER A 160 -19.03 -1.51 7.05
N ILE A 161 -18.68 -0.70 8.04
CA ILE A 161 -18.42 -1.17 9.39
C ILE A 161 -19.72 -1.68 10.04
N GLU A 162 -19.67 -2.89 10.57
CA GLU A 162 -20.78 -3.47 11.33
C GLU A 162 -20.54 -3.27 12.83
N PHE A 163 -21.54 -2.74 13.53
CA PHE A 163 -21.55 -2.65 14.98
C PHE A 163 -22.41 -3.79 15.52
N ASP A 164 -21.84 -4.65 16.38
CA ASP A 164 -22.59 -5.71 17.04
C ASP A 164 -23.63 -5.10 17.98
N GLN A 165 -24.91 -5.37 17.71
CA GLN A 165 -26.03 -4.85 18.48
C GLN A 165 -26.06 -5.40 19.91
N ASN A 166 -25.31 -6.46 20.20
CA ASN A 166 -25.26 -7.10 21.52
C ASN A 166 -24.24 -6.46 22.47
N LEU A 167 -23.34 -5.61 21.97
CA LEU A 167 -22.37 -4.90 22.79
C LEU A 167 -22.93 -3.54 23.20
N SER A 168 -22.98 -3.27 24.50
CA SER A 168 -23.32 -1.94 25.03
C SER A 168 -22.14 -1.00 24.77
N ILE A 169 -22.08 -0.41 23.57
CA ILE A 169 -21.05 0.53 23.13
C ILE A 169 -21.63 1.93 23.22
N SER A 170 -20.88 2.86 23.82
CA SER A 170 -21.31 4.26 23.94
C SER A 170 -21.26 5.00 22.60
N LEU A 171 -22.04 6.09 22.48
CA LEU A 171 -22.04 6.93 21.28
C LEU A 171 -20.65 7.52 20.95
N VAL A 172 -19.88 7.91 21.96
CA VAL A 172 -18.51 8.43 21.77
C VAL A 172 -17.60 7.37 21.14
N GLU A 173 -17.67 6.13 21.61
CA GLU A 173 -16.86 5.03 21.08
C GLU A 173 -17.26 4.63 19.66
N ILE A 174 -18.57 4.60 19.36
CA ILE A 174 -19.07 4.37 18.00
C ILE A 174 -18.53 5.45 17.06
N ASN A 175 -18.71 6.73 17.42
CA ASN A 175 -18.25 7.85 16.59
C ASN A 175 -16.75 7.80 16.35
N LYS A 176 -15.96 7.44 17.38
CA LYS A 176 -14.51 7.28 17.22
C LYS A 176 -14.15 6.16 16.23
N LYS A 177 -14.76 4.99 16.37
CA LYS A 177 -14.54 3.87 15.43
C LYS A 177 -14.94 4.23 14.01
N MET A 178 -16.05 4.96 13.85
CA MET A 178 -16.48 5.45 12.54
C MET A 178 -15.51 6.47 11.94
N GLN A 179 -15.00 7.42 12.74
CA GLN A 179 -13.98 8.36 12.29
C GLN A 179 -12.72 7.64 11.82
N ASP A 180 -12.25 6.65 12.58
CA ASP A 180 -11.09 5.85 12.21
C ASP A 180 -11.32 5.09 10.89
N HIS A 181 -12.51 4.52 10.71
CA HIS A 181 -12.88 3.82 9.47
C HIS A 181 -12.99 4.77 8.26
N VAL A 182 -13.68 5.90 8.40
CA VAL A 182 -13.79 6.93 7.35
C VAL A 182 -12.41 7.43 6.96
N LYS A 183 -11.51 7.64 7.93
CA LYS A 183 -10.12 8.04 7.67
C LYS A 183 -9.38 6.97 6.86
N MET A 184 -9.47 5.70 7.28
CA MET A 184 -8.87 4.58 6.53
C MET A 184 -9.39 4.51 5.09
N LEU A 185 -10.70 4.67 4.87
CA LEU A 185 -11.30 4.68 3.53
C LEU A 185 -10.84 5.88 2.70
N SER A 186 -10.70 7.05 3.32
CA SER A 186 -10.17 8.26 2.66
C SER A 186 -8.72 8.07 2.21
N ASP A 187 -7.88 7.51 3.08
CA ASP A 187 -6.49 7.19 2.76
C ASP A 187 -6.40 6.17 1.63
N LEU A 188 -7.24 5.14 1.65
CA LEU A 188 -7.34 4.14 0.58
C LEU A 188 -7.82 4.74 -0.75
N LYS A 189 -8.79 5.67 -0.73
CA LYS A 189 -9.21 6.42 -1.91
C LYS A 189 -8.03 7.18 -2.52
N ASN A 190 -7.27 7.89 -1.70
CA ASN A 190 -6.13 8.68 -2.17
C ASN A 190 -5.04 7.79 -2.78
N LEU A 191 -4.74 6.64 -2.15
CA LEU A 191 -3.80 5.67 -2.70
C LEU A 191 -4.24 5.14 -4.06
N ARG A 192 -5.52 4.75 -4.20
CA ARG A 192 -6.07 4.26 -5.47
C ARG A 192 -6.09 5.35 -6.53
N LEU A 193 -6.38 6.61 -6.20
CA LEU A 193 -6.30 7.73 -7.15
C LEU A 193 -4.88 7.92 -7.70
N ILE A 194 -3.86 7.81 -6.84
CA ILE A 194 -2.46 7.86 -7.29
C ILE A 194 -2.19 6.71 -8.26
N GLN A 195 -2.59 5.48 -7.93
CA GLN A 195 -2.43 4.32 -8.82
C GLN A 195 -3.11 4.55 -10.18
N VAL A 196 -4.37 4.97 -10.18
CA VAL A 196 -5.13 5.28 -11.39
C VAL A 196 -4.42 6.35 -12.24
N SER A 197 -3.87 7.39 -11.62
CA SER A 197 -3.12 8.43 -12.34
C SER A 197 -1.85 7.87 -13.01
N THR A 198 -1.13 6.98 -12.34
CA THR A 198 0.05 6.32 -12.92
C THR A 198 -0.32 5.39 -14.07
N TYR A 199 -1.43 4.67 -13.94
CA TYR A 199 -1.96 3.80 -14.99
C TYR A 199 -2.45 4.60 -16.20
N TYR A 200 -3.08 5.76 -15.98
CA TYR A 200 -3.47 6.66 -17.06
C TYR A 200 -2.25 7.12 -17.88
N LEU A 201 -1.17 7.55 -17.23
CA LEU A 201 0.04 7.99 -17.95
C LEU A 201 0.65 6.86 -18.78
N LYS A 202 0.80 5.66 -18.20
CA LYS A 202 1.29 4.47 -18.91
C LYS A 202 0.39 4.12 -20.09
N LEU A 203 -0.92 4.06 -19.88
CA LEU A 203 -1.87 3.71 -20.94
C LEU A 203 -1.85 4.74 -22.06
N LYS A 204 -1.73 6.02 -21.74
CA LYS A 204 -1.60 7.07 -22.75
C LYS A 204 -0.37 6.85 -23.61
N GLU A 205 0.79 6.67 -22.99
CA GLU A 205 2.05 6.37 -23.68
C GLU A 205 1.95 5.12 -24.56
N TYR A 206 1.47 4.00 -24.01
CA TYR A 206 1.34 2.75 -24.75
C TYR A 206 0.29 2.83 -25.86
N SER A 207 -0.80 3.58 -25.66
CA SER A 207 -1.82 3.79 -26.69
C SER A 207 -1.30 4.61 -27.87
N GLU A 208 -0.46 5.61 -27.60
CA GLU A 208 0.19 6.42 -28.64
C GLU A 208 1.23 5.59 -29.41
N GLN A 209 2.02 4.76 -28.71
CA GLN A 209 3.04 3.91 -29.34
C GLN A 209 2.42 2.80 -30.21
N LEU A 210 1.37 2.12 -29.72
CA LEU A 210 0.76 0.99 -30.42
C LEU A 210 -0.39 1.40 -31.35
N GLU A 211 -0.75 2.69 -31.41
CA GLU A 211 -2.00 3.18 -32.02
C GLU A 211 -3.22 2.39 -31.51
N TRP A 212 -3.17 2.01 -30.23
CA TRP A 212 -4.16 1.13 -29.62
C TRP A 212 -5.39 1.91 -29.16
N THR A 213 -6.57 1.36 -29.43
CA THR A 213 -7.84 1.88 -28.94
C THR A 213 -8.63 0.81 -28.18
N PRO A 214 -9.33 1.15 -27.09
CA PRO A 214 -10.17 0.19 -26.38
C PRO A 214 -11.24 -0.40 -27.28
N SER A 215 -11.36 -1.74 -27.29
CA SER A 215 -12.35 -2.44 -28.12
C SER A 215 -13.80 -2.19 -27.72
N SER A 216 -14.04 -1.71 -26.49
CA SER A 216 -15.38 -1.46 -25.94
C SER A 216 -15.48 -0.05 -25.34
N PRO A 217 -16.50 0.75 -25.74
CA PRO A 217 -16.70 2.11 -25.27
C PRO A 217 -17.19 2.20 -23.82
N LYS A 218 -17.50 1.07 -23.17
CA LYS A 218 -17.92 0.99 -21.75
C LYS A 218 -16.90 0.29 -20.85
N SER A 219 -15.69 0.05 -21.35
CA SER A 219 -14.64 -0.58 -20.56
C SER A 219 -14.11 0.37 -19.48
N THR A 220 -13.57 -0.19 -18.39
CA THR A 220 -12.92 0.57 -17.32
C THR A 220 -11.81 1.47 -17.87
N VAL A 221 -11.07 0.97 -18.87
CA VAL A 221 -9.99 1.72 -19.53
C VAL A 221 -10.52 2.91 -20.34
N GLN A 222 -11.70 2.81 -20.96
CA GLN A 222 -12.30 3.96 -21.65
C GLN A 222 -12.65 5.09 -20.66
N TYR A 223 -13.19 4.77 -19.48
CA TYR A 223 -13.44 5.79 -18.46
C TYR A 223 -12.15 6.45 -17.99
N LEU A 224 -11.08 5.66 -17.84
CA LEU A 224 -9.77 6.15 -17.46
C LEU A 224 -9.19 7.14 -18.50
N LEU A 225 -9.27 6.80 -19.78
CA LEU A 225 -8.80 7.68 -20.88
C LEU A 225 -9.62 8.97 -21.02
N LEU A 226 -10.89 8.95 -20.57
CA LEU A 226 -11.76 10.12 -20.48
C LEU A 226 -11.58 10.91 -19.16
N GLU A 227 -10.54 10.61 -18.38
CA GLU A 227 -10.22 11.27 -17.11
C GLU A 227 -11.32 11.13 -16.03
N GLN A 228 -12.16 10.10 -16.13
CA GLN A 228 -13.21 9.80 -15.14
C GLN A 228 -12.69 8.90 -14.01
N PHE A 229 -11.65 9.35 -13.31
CA PHE A 229 -10.89 8.53 -12.35
C PHE A 229 -11.74 7.93 -11.22
N ASP A 230 -12.75 8.65 -10.73
CA ASP A 230 -13.62 8.19 -9.64
C ASP A 230 -14.36 6.88 -9.96
N ARG A 231 -14.58 6.57 -11.25
CA ARG A 231 -15.25 5.32 -11.68
C ARG A 231 -14.31 4.12 -11.72
N CYS A 232 -13.01 4.34 -11.57
CA CYS A 232 -11.98 3.31 -11.69
C CYS A 232 -11.35 2.95 -10.33
N LEU A 233 -11.95 3.38 -9.22
CA LEU A 233 -11.38 3.22 -7.87
C LEU A 233 -11.73 1.90 -7.19
N THR A 234 -12.47 0.99 -7.83
CA THR A 234 -12.74 -0.33 -7.26
C THR A 234 -11.55 -1.27 -7.49
N ALA A 235 -11.39 -2.28 -6.63
CA ALA A 235 -10.30 -3.25 -6.78
C ALA A 235 -10.39 -4.01 -8.11
N ASP A 236 -11.59 -4.38 -8.54
CA ASP A 236 -11.82 -5.09 -9.80
C ASP A 236 -11.44 -4.23 -11.01
N CYS A 237 -11.80 -2.95 -11.00
CA CYS A 237 -11.40 -2.01 -12.04
C CYS A 237 -9.87 -1.85 -12.13
N LEU A 238 -9.19 -1.72 -10.99
CA LEU A 238 -7.72 -1.61 -10.95
C LEU A 238 -7.05 -2.86 -11.52
N ASN A 239 -7.53 -4.05 -11.16
CA ASN A 239 -7.01 -5.32 -11.67
C ASN A 239 -7.25 -5.46 -13.19
N GLU A 240 -8.40 -5.02 -13.70
CA GLU A 240 -8.69 -4.99 -15.13
C GLU A 240 -7.73 -4.06 -15.88
N ILE A 241 -7.51 -2.85 -15.36
CA ILE A 241 -6.58 -1.88 -15.93
C ILE A 241 -5.16 -2.45 -15.95
N GLU A 242 -4.71 -3.04 -14.84
CA GLU A 242 -3.37 -3.63 -14.71
C GLU A 242 -3.17 -4.80 -15.68
N SER A 243 -4.19 -5.65 -15.85
CA SER A 243 -4.15 -6.74 -16.83
C SER A 243 -3.99 -6.21 -18.25
N ILE A 244 -4.70 -5.14 -18.61
CA ILE A 244 -4.60 -4.52 -19.93
C ILE A 244 -3.24 -3.85 -20.13
N ILE A 245 -2.71 -3.16 -19.11
CA ILE A 245 -1.35 -2.59 -19.13
C ILE A 245 -0.34 -3.70 -19.39
N HIS A 246 -0.42 -4.82 -18.67
CA HIS A 246 0.50 -5.95 -18.88
C HIS A 246 0.36 -6.54 -20.30
N GLN A 247 -0.85 -6.60 -20.86
CA GLN A 247 -1.04 -7.05 -22.24
C GLN A 247 -0.37 -6.10 -23.24
N LEU A 248 -0.50 -4.78 -23.04
CA LEU A 248 0.14 -3.79 -23.90
C LEU A 248 1.67 -3.81 -23.76
N GLU A 249 2.21 -3.95 -22.55
CA GLU A 249 3.64 -4.11 -22.30
C GLU A 249 4.20 -5.34 -23.04
N ASN A 250 3.50 -6.47 -22.97
CA ASN A 250 3.87 -7.67 -23.73
C ASN A 250 3.83 -7.42 -25.24
N GLN A 251 2.83 -6.71 -25.77
CA GLN A 251 2.75 -6.37 -27.20
C GLN A 251 3.91 -5.48 -27.63
N ILE A 252 4.28 -4.49 -26.82
CA ILE A 252 5.45 -3.63 -27.06
C ILE A 252 6.73 -4.46 -27.13
N GLU A 253 6.94 -5.38 -26.19
CA GLU A 253 8.12 -6.25 -26.17
C GLU A 253 8.14 -7.22 -27.38
N ILE A 254 6.99 -7.75 -27.78
CA ILE A 254 6.88 -8.57 -29.01
C ILE A 254 7.24 -7.73 -30.24
N GLN A 255 6.77 -6.48 -30.33
CA GLN A 255 7.13 -5.59 -31.44
C GLN A 255 8.61 -5.23 -31.44
N LYS A 256 9.20 -4.91 -30.28
CA LYS A 256 10.64 -4.64 -30.15
C LYS A 256 11.48 -5.84 -30.58
N THR A 257 11.14 -7.04 -30.11
CA THR A 257 11.88 -8.26 -30.48
C THR A 257 11.74 -8.59 -31.96
N ARG A 258 10.54 -8.40 -32.56
CA ARG A 258 10.34 -8.53 -34.01
C ARG A 258 11.18 -7.51 -34.78
N PHE A 259 11.16 -6.24 -34.36
CA PHE A 259 11.96 -5.17 -34.95
C PHE A 259 13.45 -5.50 -34.91
N LEU A 260 14.01 -5.91 -33.76
CA LEU A 260 15.42 -6.25 -33.64
C LEU A 260 15.81 -7.41 -34.56
N LYS A 261 14.97 -8.44 -34.68
CA LYS A 261 15.20 -9.56 -35.59
C LYS A 261 15.25 -9.09 -37.05
N LEU A 262 14.25 -8.32 -37.48
CA LEU A 262 14.19 -7.78 -38.85
C LEU A 262 15.35 -6.82 -39.13
N HIS A 263 15.67 -5.95 -38.18
CA HIS A 263 16.78 -5.00 -38.29
C HIS A 263 18.12 -5.72 -38.44
N ASN A 264 18.38 -6.78 -37.66
CA ASN A 264 19.59 -7.59 -37.80
C ASN A 264 19.65 -8.32 -39.15
N GLN A 265 18.52 -8.87 -39.61
CA GLN A 265 18.42 -9.50 -40.93
C GLN A 265 18.71 -8.50 -42.05
N LEU A 266 18.15 -7.29 -41.95
CA LEU A 266 18.39 -6.23 -42.93
C LEU A 266 19.84 -5.79 -42.94
N HIS A 267 20.44 -5.60 -41.76
CA HIS A 267 21.86 -5.23 -41.64
C HIS A 267 22.78 -6.27 -42.27
N HIS A 268 22.53 -7.56 -42.05
CA HIS A 268 23.26 -8.65 -42.71
C HIS A 268 23.14 -8.58 -44.24
N LEU A 269 21.91 -8.42 -44.76
CA LEU A 269 21.70 -8.30 -46.20
C LEU A 269 22.42 -7.08 -46.80
N TYR A 270 22.41 -5.94 -46.10
CA TYR A 270 23.14 -4.74 -46.53
C TYR A 270 24.65 -4.97 -46.57
N GLN A 271 25.23 -5.66 -45.59
CA GLN A 271 26.65 -6.03 -45.58
C GLN A 271 27.01 -6.93 -46.76
N CYS A 272 26.21 -7.97 -47.02
CA CYS A 272 26.46 -8.90 -48.12
C CYS A 272 26.28 -8.25 -49.50
N LEU A 273 25.33 -7.32 -49.63
CA LEU A 273 25.10 -6.54 -50.85
C LEU A 273 26.04 -5.32 -50.97
N LYS A 274 26.91 -5.09 -49.99
CA LYS A 274 27.82 -3.93 -49.90
C LYS A 274 27.10 -2.58 -50.04
N LYS A 275 25.88 -2.50 -49.53
CA LYS A 275 25.07 -1.28 -49.49
C LYS A 275 25.45 -0.43 -48.29
N ASP A 276 25.33 0.89 -48.44
CA ASP A 276 25.62 1.85 -47.36
C ASP A 276 24.29 2.28 -46.71
N PRO A 277 24.04 1.90 -45.43
CA PRO A 277 22.82 2.29 -44.70
C PRO A 277 22.53 3.79 -44.72
N ASN A 278 23.57 4.63 -44.83
CA ASN A 278 23.44 6.09 -44.80
C ASN A 278 23.01 6.69 -46.15
N LYS A 279 23.26 5.98 -47.26
CA LYS A 279 22.98 6.47 -48.62
C LYS A 279 21.65 5.96 -49.16
N ASP A 280 21.26 4.73 -48.82
CA ASP A 280 20.09 4.06 -49.42
C ASP A 280 18.75 4.34 -48.70
N TYR A 281 18.72 5.30 -47.76
CA TYR A 281 17.53 5.74 -47.01
C TYR A 281 16.64 4.59 -46.50
N CYS A 282 17.13 3.80 -45.54
CA CYS A 282 16.23 2.97 -44.73
C CYS A 282 15.91 3.67 -43.42
N LEU A 283 14.62 4.02 -43.23
CA LEU A 283 14.12 4.63 -41.99
C LEU A 283 14.49 3.81 -40.74
N ALA A 284 14.60 2.49 -40.86
CA ALA A 284 14.94 1.62 -39.75
C ALA A 284 16.36 1.83 -39.17
N PHE A 285 17.32 2.31 -39.96
CA PHE A 285 18.66 2.67 -39.46
C PHE A 285 18.71 4.08 -38.85
N LYS A 286 17.70 4.92 -39.12
CA LYS A 286 17.60 6.29 -38.58
C LYS A 286 16.71 6.38 -37.35
N THR A 287 15.67 5.56 -37.26
CA THR A 287 14.78 5.54 -36.10
C THR A 287 15.44 4.74 -34.98
N GLY A 288 15.76 5.40 -33.87
CA GLY A 288 16.19 4.72 -32.65
C GLY A 288 15.12 3.77 -32.13
N SER A 289 15.52 2.80 -31.30
CA SER A 289 14.65 1.74 -30.73
C SER A 289 13.49 2.24 -29.85
N GLU A 290 13.33 3.56 -29.70
CA GLU A 290 12.42 4.19 -28.74
C GLU A 290 11.01 4.40 -29.30
N HIS A 291 10.82 4.46 -30.62
CA HIS A 291 9.50 4.65 -31.25
C HIS A 291 9.28 3.65 -32.38
N ILE A 292 9.13 2.38 -32.02
CA ILE A 292 8.83 1.29 -32.95
C ILE A 292 7.32 1.17 -33.09
N ASN A 293 6.79 1.58 -34.23
CA ASN A 293 5.40 1.39 -34.60
C ASN A 293 5.28 0.31 -35.70
N GLU A 294 4.09 -0.26 -35.88
CA GLU A 294 3.79 -1.27 -36.90
C GLU A 294 4.14 -0.79 -38.32
N PHE A 295 4.00 0.51 -38.60
CA PHE A 295 4.42 1.12 -39.86
C PHE A 295 5.91 0.90 -40.17
N ILE A 296 6.78 1.09 -39.17
CA ILE A 296 8.24 0.91 -39.32
C ILE A 296 8.57 -0.56 -39.53
N ILE A 297 7.89 -1.47 -38.80
CA ILE A 297 8.04 -2.91 -38.98
C ILE A 297 7.69 -3.33 -40.41
N ARG A 298 6.57 -2.85 -40.96
CA ARG A 298 6.17 -3.13 -42.35
C ARG A 298 7.15 -2.57 -43.37
N GLN A 299 7.72 -1.40 -43.11
CA GLN A 299 8.73 -0.81 -43.98
C GLN A 299 10.03 -1.62 -43.97
N LEU A 300 10.46 -2.13 -42.80
CA LEU A 300 11.57 -3.06 -42.68
C LEU A 300 11.34 -4.33 -43.49
N GLU A 301 10.16 -4.95 -43.38
CA GLU A 301 9.82 -6.16 -44.12
C GLU A 301 9.84 -5.92 -45.63
N HIS A 302 9.34 -4.76 -46.08
CA HIS A 302 9.40 -4.37 -47.48
C HIS A 302 10.85 -4.21 -47.97
N GLU A 303 11.69 -3.50 -47.22
CA GLU A 303 13.09 -3.29 -47.59
C GLU A 303 13.88 -4.62 -47.63
N ILE A 304 13.62 -5.52 -46.68
CA ILE A 304 14.19 -6.88 -46.68
C ILE A 304 13.76 -7.63 -47.95
N ALA A 305 12.49 -7.54 -48.35
CA ALA A 305 12.00 -8.16 -49.59
C ALA A 305 12.72 -7.60 -50.82
N CYS A 306 12.87 -6.28 -50.93
CA CYS A 306 13.61 -5.63 -52.01
C CYS A 306 15.09 -6.06 -52.05
N CYS A 307 15.75 -6.13 -50.88
CA CYS A 307 17.12 -6.62 -50.79
C CYS A 307 17.27 -8.07 -51.23
N ARG A 308 16.30 -8.93 -50.90
CA ARG A 308 16.27 -10.32 -51.36
C ARG A 308 16.09 -10.44 -52.87
N GLU A 309 15.28 -9.57 -53.48
CA GLU A 309 15.14 -9.53 -54.95
C GLU A 309 16.43 -9.05 -55.63
N GLU A 310 17.13 -8.08 -55.05
CA GLU A 310 18.40 -7.59 -55.58
C GLU A 310 19.52 -8.62 -55.42
N ARG A 311 19.54 -9.33 -54.30
CA ARG A 311 20.37 -10.52 -54.09
C ARG A 311 20.19 -11.54 -55.22
N MET A 312 18.96 -11.80 -55.64
CA MET A 312 18.67 -12.73 -56.74
C MET A 312 19.23 -12.25 -58.08
N LYS A 313 19.25 -10.93 -58.33
CA LYS A 313 19.83 -10.35 -59.55
C LYS A 313 21.37 -10.41 -59.53
N ASN A 314 21.99 -10.24 -58.37
CA ASN A 314 23.45 -10.19 -58.19
C ASN A 314 24.03 -11.51 -57.61
N GLY A 315 23.32 -12.63 -57.77
CA GLY A 315 23.52 -13.86 -57.01
C GLY A 315 24.95 -14.41 -56.99
N LYS A 316 25.70 -14.27 -58.09
CA LYS A 316 27.11 -14.72 -58.14
C LYS A 316 28.02 -13.94 -57.20
N GLU A 317 27.88 -12.61 -57.17
CA GLU A 317 28.68 -11.74 -56.31
C GLU A 317 28.30 -11.93 -54.83
N TYR A 318 27.01 -12.13 -54.55
CA TYR A 318 26.52 -12.44 -53.20
C TYR A 318 27.07 -13.76 -52.66
N CYS A 319 26.94 -14.85 -53.43
CA CYS A 319 27.48 -16.16 -53.04
C CYS A 319 29.00 -16.09 -52.82
N HIS A 320 29.73 -15.39 -53.67
CA HIS A 320 31.17 -15.21 -53.48
C HIS A 320 31.49 -14.43 -52.19
N SER A 321 30.73 -13.37 -51.89
CA SER A 321 30.92 -12.58 -50.67
C SER A 321 30.59 -13.35 -49.39
N ILE A 322 29.51 -14.14 -49.38
CA ILE A 322 29.19 -14.98 -48.21
C ILE A 322 30.22 -16.10 -48.05
N HIS A 323 30.63 -16.74 -49.15
CA HIS A 323 31.64 -17.78 -49.08
C HIS A 323 32.96 -17.26 -48.48
N GLN A 324 33.39 -16.05 -48.85
CA GLN A 324 34.54 -15.38 -48.23
C GLN A 324 34.33 -15.12 -46.73
N GLN A 325 33.16 -14.59 -46.33
CA GLN A 325 32.86 -14.34 -44.91
C GLN A 325 32.85 -15.63 -44.09
N ILE A 326 32.32 -16.71 -44.65
CA ILE A 326 32.33 -18.04 -44.05
C ILE A 326 33.77 -18.52 -43.84
N ILE A 327 34.63 -18.42 -44.87
CA ILE A 327 36.06 -18.79 -44.76
C ILE A 327 36.74 -17.99 -43.67
N ASP A 328 36.59 -16.66 -43.66
CA ASP A 328 37.20 -15.78 -42.66
C ASP A 328 36.76 -16.14 -41.22
N LEU A 329 35.49 -16.49 -41.03
CA LEU A 329 34.96 -16.89 -39.72
C LEU A 329 35.42 -18.28 -39.30
N LEU A 330 35.55 -19.23 -40.23
CA LEU A 330 36.10 -20.55 -39.95
C LEU A 330 37.57 -20.48 -39.55
N GLU A 331 38.34 -19.59 -40.18
CA GLU A 331 39.73 -19.32 -39.81
C GLU A 331 39.80 -18.75 -38.39
N LYS A 332 38.98 -17.73 -38.08
CA LYS A 332 38.92 -17.14 -36.74
C LYS A 332 38.43 -18.13 -35.66
N ALA A 333 37.54 -19.06 -36.03
CA ALA A 333 37.01 -20.08 -35.13
C ALA A 333 37.92 -21.32 -34.99
N HIS A 334 39.09 -21.32 -35.67
CA HIS A 334 40.06 -22.43 -35.71
C HIS A 334 39.40 -23.81 -35.99
N VAL A 335 38.42 -23.82 -36.89
CA VAL A 335 37.72 -25.05 -37.28
C VAL A 335 38.66 -25.96 -38.09
N GLY A 336 38.70 -27.26 -37.74
CA GLY A 336 39.55 -28.27 -38.38
C GLY A 336 39.17 -28.55 -39.83
N ASP A 337 40.14 -29.08 -40.59
CA ASP A 337 40.02 -29.25 -42.04
C ASP A 337 38.84 -30.14 -42.47
N ASP A 338 38.44 -31.12 -41.66
CA ASP A 338 37.32 -32.04 -41.96
C ASP A 338 35.96 -31.32 -42.04
N GLU A 339 35.74 -30.29 -41.22
CA GLU A 339 34.51 -29.48 -41.26
C GLU A 339 34.53 -28.47 -42.42
N ARG A 340 35.72 -28.03 -42.86
CA ARG A 340 35.87 -27.12 -44.02
C ARG A 340 35.50 -27.79 -45.35
N VAL A 341 35.64 -29.12 -45.45
CA VAL A 341 35.30 -29.90 -46.66
C VAL A 341 33.80 -29.85 -46.99
N ILE A 342 32.93 -29.70 -45.99
CA ILE A 342 31.48 -29.65 -46.19
C ILE A 342 31.08 -28.37 -46.94
N ILE A 343 31.79 -27.27 -46.72
CA ILE A 343 31.50 -25.95 -47.29
C ILE A 343 31.99 -25.83 -48.73
N ASN A 344 33.06 -26.56 -49.07
CA ASN A 344 33.54 -26.67 -50.45
C ASN A 344 32.61 -27.49 -51.37
N LYS A 345 31.56 -28.12 -50.85
CA LYS A 345 30.57 -28.88 -51.64
C LYS A 345 29.39 -28.06 -52.14
N LEU A 346 29.28 -26.78 -51.77
CA LEU A 346 28.21 -25.91 -52.24
C LEU A 346 28.55 -25.38 -53.64
N ASP A 347 27.94 -25.98 -54.65
CA ASP A 347 28.22 -25.74 -56.06
C ASP A 347 27.66 -24.38 -56.52
N PHE A 348 28.50 -23.53 -57.11
CA PHE A 348 28.13 -22.19 -57.59
C PHE A 348 27.39 -22.21 -58.94
N GLU A 349 27.30 -23.38 -59.58
CA GLU A 349 26.76 -23.49 -60.95
C GLU A 349 25.22 -23.38 -61.02
N ASN A 350 24.50 -23.73 -59.94
CA ASN A 350 23.03 -23.68 -59.89
C ASN A 350 22.53 -22.78 -58.75
N LEU A 351 22.54 -21.46 -58.98
CA LEU A 351 22.03 -20.47 -58.03
C LEU A 351 20.50 -20.58 -57.91
N SER A 352 20.02 -21.03 -56.75
CA SER A 352 18.60 -21.06 -56.38
C SER A 352 18.36 -20.30 -55.07
N LEU A 353 17.10 -19.93 -54.79
CA LEU A 353 16.70 -19.33 -53.50
C LEU A 353 17.12 -20.21 -52.33
N ASP A 354 16.89 -21.52 -52.45
CA ASP A 354 17.23 -22.50 -51.42
C ASP A 354 18.74 -22.57 -51.16
N LEU A 355 19.57 -22.35 -52.19
CA LEU A 355 21.02 -22.28 -52.04
C LEU A 355 21.46 -21.01 -51.30
N PHE A 356 20.87 -19.85 -51.60
CA PHE A 356 21.16 -18.61 -50.88
C PHE A 356 20.76 -18.71 -49.40
N ASP A 357 19.59 -19.28 -49.12
CA ASP A 357 19.13 -19.46 -47.76
C ASP A 357 19.99 -20.49 -47.01
N ALA A 358 20.47 -21.55 -47.68
CA ALA A 358 21.45 -22.49 -47.11
C ALA A 358 22.78 -21.81 -46.75
N TYR A 359 23.27 -20.89 -47.60
CA TYR A 359 24.47 -20.10 -47.33
C TYR A 359 24.27 -19.15 -46.13
N ASP A 360 23.11 -18.51 -46.01
CA ASP A 360 22.78 -17.64 -44.87
C ASP A 360 22.69 -18.45 -43.55
N ILE A 361 22.02 -19.60 -43.58
CA ILE A 361 21.91 -20.51 -42.43
C ILE A 361 23.30 -20.98 -41.97
N GLU A 362 24.16 -21.34 -42.92
CA GLU A 362 25.50 -21.83 -42.60
C GLU A 362 26.40 -20.71 -42.04
N LEU A 363 26.30 -19.49 -42.61
CA LEU A 363 26.99 -18.32 -42.07
C LEU A 363 26.52 -17.98 -40.65
N GLU A 364 25.22 -18.07 -40.37
CA GLU A 364 24.69 -17.90 -39.02
C GLU A 364 25.20 -18.98 -38.07
N ARG A 365 25.18 -20.26 -38.48
CA ARG A 365 25.69 -21.39 -37.71
C ARG A 365 27.16 -21.19 -37.31
N ILE A 366 28.01 -20.80 -38.27
CA ILE A 366 29.45 -20.58 -38.03
C ILE A 366 29.68 -19.33 -37.18
N SER A 367 28.89 -18.27 -37.39
CA SER A 367 28.93 -17.08 -36.54
C SER A 367 28.58 -17.40 -35.08
N GLN A 368 27.57 -18.22 -34.84
CA GLN A 368 27.19 -18.68 -33.50
C GLN A 368 28.27 -19.58 -32.89
N LEU A 369 28.86 -20.48 -33.70
CA LEU A 369 29.97 -21.33 -33.27
C LEU A 369 31.19 -20.50 -32.83
N TYR A 370 31.56 -19.48 -33.62
CA TYR A 370 32.66 -18.58 -33.29
C TYR A 370 32.37 -17.82 -31.98
N LYS A 371 31.19 -17.23 -31.84
CA LYS A 371 30.77 -16.55 -30.59
C LYS A 371 30.82 -17.49 -29.39
N LYS A 372 30.40 -18.74 -29.55
CA LYS A 372 30.45 -19.75 -28.49
C LYS A 372 31.90 -20.05 -28.11
N ARG A 373 32.82 -20.16 -29.07
CA ARG A 373 34.25 -20.49 -28.87
C ARG A 373 35.11 -19.29 -28.42
N GLN A 374 34.64 -18.07 -28.64
CA GLN A 374 35.37 -16.84 -28.35
C GLN A 374 35.91 -16.73 -26.90
N PRO A 375 35.14 -17.05 -25.83
CA PRO A 375 35.66 -17.01 -24.47
C PRO A 375 36.85 -17.96 -24.24
N VAL A 376 36.82 -19.13 -24.88
CA VAL A 376 37.90 -20.12 -24.79
C VAL A 376 39.14 -19.65 -25.56
N LEU A 377 38.93 -19.08 -26.76
CA LEU A 377 40.02 -18.50 -27.57
C LEU A 377 40.70 -17.34 -26.86
N ASP A 378 39.94 -16.45 -26.24
CA ASP A 378 40.47 -15.31 -25.50
C ASP A 378 41.28 -15.77 -24.28
N ALA A 379 40.76 -16.76 -23.52
CA ALA A 379 41.48 -17.35 -22.39
C ALA A 379 42.76 -18.09 -22.84
N TYR A 380 42.70 -18.84 -23.94
CA TYR A 380 43.88 -19.52 -24.50
C TYR A 380 44.93 -18.52 -25.00
N ASN A 381 44.54 -17.48 -25.73
CA ASN A 381 45.47 -16.46 -26.21
C ASN A 381 46.14 -15.70 -25.05
N LYS A 382 45.36 -15.41 -23.99
CA LYS A 382 45.88 -14.83 -22.74
C LYS A 382 46.91 -15.75 -22.09
N TRP A 383 46.60 -17.04 -21.96
CA TRP A 383 47.54 -18.04 -21.46
C TRP A 383 48.78 -18.16 -22.34
N LEU A 384 48.61 -18.30 -23.65
CA LEU A 384 49.70 -18.49 -24.63
C LEU A 384 50.68 -17.30 -24.63
N SER A 385 50.16 -16.07 -24.56
CA SER A 385 51.00 -14.87 -24.44
C SER A 385 51.83 -14.90 -23.16
N PHE A 386 51.20 -15.22 -22.02
CA PHE A 386 51.86 -15.27 -20.72
C PHE A 386 52.86 -16.44 -20.62
N TRP A 387 52.53 -17.57 -21.25
CA TRP A 387 53.41 -18.75 -21.37
C TRP A 387 54.64 -18.44 -22.22
N ASN A 388 54.48 -17.74 -23.34
CA ASN A 388 55.61 -17.32 -24.17
C ASN A 388 56.55 -16.36 -23.44
N GLU A 389 56.02 -15.42 -22.65
CA GLU A 389 56.82 -14.56 -21.77
C GLU A 389 57.59 -15.38 -20.71
N PHE A 390 56.92 -16.37 -20.11
CA PHE A 390 57.54 -17.26 -19.14
C PHE A 390 58.67 -18.11 -19.76
N VAL A 391 58.46 -18.71 -20.92
CA VAL A 391 59.48 -19.49 -21.65
C VAL A 391 60.68 -18.62 -22.01
N ALA A 392 60.44 -17.38 -22.49
CA ALA A 392 61.51 -16.43 -22.78
C ALA A 392 62.30 -16.06 -21.51
N PHE A 393 61.60 -15.86 -20.38
CA PHE A 393 62.22 -15.62 -19.08
C PHE A 393 63.08 -16.81 -18.60
N ILE A 394 62.59 -18.05 -18.74
CA ILE A 394 63.36 -19.25 -18.36
C ILE A 394 64.62 -19.37 -19.22
N LYS A 395 64.51 -19.20 -20.54
CA LYS A 395 65.66 -19.20 -21.47
C LYS A 395 66.69 -18.13 -21.10
N ALA A 396 66.25 -16.91 -20.77
CA ALA A 396 67.12 -15.84 -20.32
C ALA A 396 67.79 -16.16 -18.96
N SER A 397 67.05 -16.77 -18.03
CA SER A 397 67.53 -17.08 -16.69
C SER A 397 68.54 -18.25 -16.63
N THR A 398 68.53 -19.10 -17.66
CA THR A 398 69.41 -20.29 -17.79
C THR A 398 70.67 -19.99 -18.60
N ASN A 399 70.80 -18.79 -19.17
CA ASN A 399 71.95 -18.39 -19.96
C ASN A 399 73.21 -18.20 -19.07
N PRO A 400 74.34 -18.91 -19.33
CA PRO A 400 75.57 -18.77 -18.55
C PRO A 400 76.13 -17.34 -18.50
N GLY A 401 75.88 -16.53 -19.54
CA GLY A 401 76.30 -15.12 -19.60
C GLY A 401 75.58 -14.19 -18.63
N ARG A 402 74.48 -14.65 -18.00
CA ARG A 402 73.69 -13.90 -17.01
C ARG A 402 74.50 -13.41 -15.81
N PHE A 403 75.56 -14.14 -15.44
CA PHE A 403 76.39 -13.81 -14.28
C PHE A 403 77.23 -12.55 -14.46
N HIS A 404 77.45 -12.07 -15.69
CA HIS A 404 78.20 -10.85 -15.98
C HIS A 404 77.37 -9.56 -15.77
N ILE A 405 76.04 -9.65 -15.70
CA ILE A 405 75.11 -8.49 -15.68
C ILE A 405 74.22 -8.55 -14.43
N ARG A 406 74.78 -9.03 -13.31
CA ARG A 406 74.04 -9.54 -12.14
C ARG A 406 73.52 -8.50 -11.15
N GLY A 407 73.79 -7.21 -11.32
CA GLY A 407 73.41 -6.16 -10.38
C GLY A 407 71.90 -5.90 -10.32
N TYR A 408 71.48 -4.69 -10.72
CA TYR A 408 70.08 -4.22 -10.72
C TYR A 408 69.05 -5.21 -11.34
N ASN A 409 69.49 -6.08 -12.24
CA ASN A 409 68.64 -7.05 -12.93
C ASN A 409 68.23 -8.26 -12.06
N ALA A 410 68.98 -8.63 -11.02
CA ALA A 410 68.64 -9.78 -10.19
C ALA A 410 67.35 -9.57 -9.36
N GLU A 411 67.12 -8.34 -8.91
CA GLU A 411 65.90 -7.99 -8.16
C GLU A 411 64.68 -7.96 -9.10
N ILE A 412 64.86 -7.49 -10.33
CA ILE A 412 63.83 -7.49 -11.38
C ILE A 412 63.47 -8.92 -11.76
N GLU A 413 64.45 -9.78 -11.99
CA GLU A 413 64.24 -11.21 -12.27
C GLU A 413 63.55 -11.92 -11.09
N GLY A 414 63.90 -11.58 -9.84
CA GLY A 414 63.22 -12.11 -8.66
C GLY A 414 61.75 -11.68 -8.57
N ARG A 415 61.45 -10.41 -8.90
CA ARG A 415 60.07 -9.91 -8.98
C ARG A 415 59.29 -10.57 -10.13
N GLN A 416 59.88 -10.71 -11.31
CA GLN A 416 59.27 -11.39 -12.45
C GLN A 416 59.03 -12.87 -12.17
N ARG A 417 59.98 -13.57 -11.54
CA ARG A 417 59.81 -14.95 -11.09
C ARG A 417 58.63 -15.09 -10.12
N LYS A 418 58.51 -14.19 -9.13
CA LYS A 418 57.34 -14.16 -8.22
C LYS A 418 56.03 -13.90 -8.97
N LYS A 419 56.05 -13.02 -9.97
CA LYS A 419 54.89 -12.74 -10.84
C LYS A 419 54.44 -14.00 -11.59
N PHE A 420 55.36 -14.71 -12.25
CA PHE A 420 55.03 -15.96 -12.95
C PHE A 420 54.56 -17.06 -11.99
N HIS A 421 55.19 -17.22 -10.82
CA HIS A 421 54.75 -18.22 -9.83
C HIS A 421 53.34 -17.96 -9.29
N ARG A 422 52.95 -16.68 -9.17
CA ARG A 422 51.61 -16.32 -8.66
C ARG A 422 50.56 -16.34 -9.77
N ASP A 423 50.87 -15.73 -10.91
CA ASP A 423 49.87 -15.40 -11.92
C ASP A 423 49.68 -16.54 -12.96
N LEU A 424 50.72 -17.35 -13.22
CA LEU A 424 50.63 -18.44 -14.22
C LEU A 424 49.63 -19.55 -13.79
N PRO A 425 49.67 -20.07 -12.54
CA PRO A 425 48.69 -21.08 -12.10
C PRO A 425 47.25 -20.56 -12.11
N ILE A 426 47.06 -19.26 -11.84
CA ILE A 426 45.72 -18.63 -11.86
C ILE A 426 45.19 -18.57 -13.30
N ILE A 427 46.01 -18.14 -14.26
CA ILE A 427 45.63 -18.05 -15.67
C ILE A 427 45.40 -19.45 -16.26
N GLU A 428 46.20 -20.44 -15.86
CA GLU A 428 46.01 -21.84 -16.25
C GLU A 428 44.71 -22.42 -15.70
N GLN A 429 44.42 -22.21 -14.42
CA GLN A 429 43.15 -22.65 -13.83
C GLN A 429 41.94 -21.96 -14.48
N GLU A 430 42.04 -20.65 -14.74
CA GLU A 430 41.01 -19.88 -15.45
C GLU A 430 40.74 -20.47 -16.84
N PHE A 431 41.80 -20.74 -17.62
CA PHE A 431 41.68 -21.36 -18.94
C PHE A 431 41.07 -22.78 -18.84
N LEU A 432 41.56 -23.61 -17.92
CA LEU A 432 41.06 -24.99 -17.77
C LEU A 432 39.61 -25.05 -17.30
N ASN A 433 39.19 -24.14 -16.42
CA ASN A 433 37.79 -24.04 -15.99
C ASN A 433 36.88 -23.68 -17.17
N ILE A 434 37.26 -22.63 -17.93
CA ILE A 434 36.51 -22.20 -19.12
C ILE A 434 36.45 -23.32 -20.17
N LEU A 435 37.54 -24.07 -20.36
CA LEU A 435 37.58 -25.21 -21.28
C LEU A 435 36.69 -26.37 -20.83
N CYS A 436 36.68 -26.69 -19.53
CA CYS A 436 35.81 -27.72 -18.95
C CYS A 436 34.32 -27.37 -19.03
N GLU A 437 33.96 -26.10 -18.82
CA GLU A 437 32.58 -25.61 -18.94
C GLU A 437 32.06 -25.63 -20.38
N HIS A 438 32.94 -25.41 -21.37
CA HIS A 438 32.57 -25.32 -22.77
C HIS A 438 32.21 -26.67 -23.41
N ASN A 439 32.84 -27.76 -22.94
CA ASN A 439 32.56 -29.16 -23.29
C ASN A 439 32.39 -29.42 -24.81
N ASP A 440 33.26 -28.84 -25.63
CA ASP A 440 33.33 -29.05 -27.09
C ASP A 440 34.50 -30.00 -27.44
N PRO A 441 34.25 -31.30 -27.70
CA PRO A 441 35.29 -32.28 -28.01
C PRO A 441 35.95 -32.06 -29.38
N LEU A 442 35.37 -31.20 -30.22
CA LEU A 442 35.84 -30.87 -31.58
C LEU A 442 36.58 -29.53 -31.64
N PHE A 443 36.87 -28.92 -30.49
CA PHE A 443 37.56 -27.64 -30.47
C PHE A 443 39.07 -27.81 -30.73
N MET A 444 39.43 -27.59 -31.99
CA MET A 444 40.79 -27.70 -32.51
C MET A 444 41.46 -26.31 -32.55
N TYR A 445 42.78 -26.29 -32.42
CA TYR A 445 43.62 -25.12 -32.63
C TYR A 445 44.85 -25.54 -33.48
N ASP A 446 44.94 -25.05 -34.71
CA ASP A 446 45.84 -25.55 -35.77
C ASP A 446 45.77 -27.08 -35.95
N ASN A 447 44.57 -27.62 -36.10
CA ASN A 447 44.30 -29.06 -36.30
C ASN A 447 44.74 -29.99 -35.14
N VAL A 448 45.02 -29.45 -33.96
CA VAL A 448 45.31 -30.23 -32.75
C VAL A 448 44.32 -29.81 -31.65
N PRO A 449 43.79 -30.75 -30.85
CA PRO A 449 42.94 -30.39 -29.71
C PRO A 449 43.65 -29.38 -28.80
N ILE A 450 42.96 -28.30 -28.43
CA ILE A 450 43.60 -27.21 -27.66
C ILE A 450 44.19 -27.69 -26.33
N ARG A 451 43.56 -28.72 -25.74
CA ARG A 451 44.04 -29.41 -24.53
C ARG A 451 45.37 -30.11 -24.76
N GLN A 452 45.53 -30.78 -25.90
CA GLN A 452 46.77 -31.47 -26.25
C GLN A 452 47.90 -30.47 -26.46
N LYS A 453 47.65 -29.33 -27.12
CA LYS A 453 48.65 -28.25 -27.24
C LYS A 453 49.07 -27.67 -25.88
N PHE A 454 48.12 -27.52 -24.95
CA PHE A 454 48.41 -27.08 -23.59
C PHE A 454 49.33 -28.08 -22.87
N ASP A 455 49.02 -29.38 -22.94
CA ASP A 455 49.81 -30.43 -22.29
C ASP A 455 51.21 -30.58 -22.94
N GLU A 456 51.31 -30.48 -24.27
CA GLU A 456 52.59 -30.50 -25.01
C GLU A 456 53.50 -29.32 -24.63
N ALA A 457 52.93 -28.12 -24.46
CA ALA A 457 53.70 -26.94 -24.04
C ALA A 457 54.35 -27.15 -22.66
N HIS A 458 53.64 -27.80 -21.73
CA HIS A 458 54.15 -28.13 -20.41
C HIS A 458 55.27 -29.18 -20.43
N GLN A 459 55.24 -30.11 -21.40
CA GLN A 459 56.30 -31.11 -21.57
C GLN A 459 57.62 -30.51 -22.10
N GLN A 460 57.56 -29.37 -22.79
CA GLN A 460 58.74 -28.72 -23.38
C GLN A 460 59.59 -27.92 -22.38
N VAL A 461 59.07 -27.64 -21.17
CA VAL A 461 59.78 -26.92 -20.12
C VAL A 461 60.21 -27.90 -19.03
N PRO A 462 61.51 -27.96 -18.65
CA PRO A 462 61.97 -28.89 -17.62
C PRO A 462 61.24 -28.63 -16.29
N SER A 463 60.73 -29.68 -15.65
CA SER A 463 59.89 -29.64 -14.44
C SER A 463 60.49 -28.81 -13.28
N ILE A 464 61.81 -28.63 -13.23
CA ILE A 464 62.53 -27.83 -12.23
C ILE A 464 62.32 -26.32 -12.41
N ALA A 465 61.90 -25.87 -13.61
CA ALA A 465 61.66 -24.46 -13.92
C ALA A 465 60.21 -24.02 -13.70
N MET A 466 59.28 -24.97 -13.52
CA MET A 466 57.85 -24.72 -13.35
C MET A 466 57.53 -24.18 -11.95
N PRO A 467 56.54 -23.28 -11.81
CA PRO A 467 55.88 -23.07 -10.53
C PRO A 467 55.30 -24.38 -10.01
N LEU A 468 55.68 -24.77 -8.80
CA LEU A 468 55.00 -25.84 -8.06
C LEU A 468 53.64 -25.34 -7.57
#